data_AF-A0A2M7UYP8-F1
#
_entry.id   AF-A0A2M7UYP8-F1
#
_cell.length_a   1.000
_cell.length_b   1.000
_cell.length_c   1.000
_cell.angle_alpha   90.00
_cell.angle_beta   90.00
_cell.angle_gamma   90.00
#
_symmetry.space_group_name_H-M   'P 1'
#
loop_
_entity.id
_entity.type
_entity.pdbx_description
1 polymer ?
#
loop_
_entity_poly.entity_id
_entity_poly.type
_entity_poly.pdbx_seq_one_letter_code
_entity_poly.pdbx_strand_id
1 'polypeptide(L)' 'SRHEATRRISGQEVVKNLESKGITVKCWSFRGIAEEAPLAYKNIDEVVEVVHNAGLSKKVVRLVPLAVIKGE' A
#
# COMPACT_ATOMS: atom_id res chain seq x y z
N SER A 1 -14.02 1.53 6.37
CA SER A 1 -14.60 1.79 5.02
C SER A 1 -13.74 2.81 4.26
N ARG A 2 -13.89 3.01 2.93
CA ARG A 2 -13.10 4.00 2.17
C ARG A 2 -13.23 5.44 2.70
N HIS A 3 -14.40 5.79 3.24
CA HIS A 3 -14.67 7.07 3.90
C HIS A 3 -13.99 7.23 5.27
N GLU A 4 -13.55 6.14 5.88
CA GLU A 4 -12.84 6.15 7.16
C GLU A 4 -11.33 6.33 6.94
N ALA A 5 -10.79 5.79 5.85
CA ALA A 5 -9.40 5.96 5.45
C ALA A 5 -9.06 7.44 5.22
N THR A 6 -9.91 8.17 4.49
CA THR A 6 -9.74 9.60 4.21
C THR A 6 -9.90 10.51 5.43
N ARG A 7 -10.56 10.04 6.51
CA ARG A 7 -10.70 10.79 7.77
C ARG A 7 -9.52 10.59 8.72
N ARG A 8 -8.84 9.45 8.63
CA ARG A 8 -7.74 9.08 9.55
C ARG A 8 -6.38 9.51 9.05
N ILE A 9 -6.15 9.47 7.74
CA ILE A 9 -4.88 9.87 7.13
C ILE A 9 -5.17 10.68 5.87
N SER A 10 -4.48 11.82 5.74
CA SER A 10 -4.53 12.61 4.52
C SER A 10 -3.68 11.96 3.42
N GLY A 11 -4.08 12.09 2.15
CA GLY A 11 -3.30 11.54 1.03
C GLY A 11 -1.89 12.12 0.94
N GLN A 12 -1.71 13.37 1.35
CA GLN A 12 -0.41 14.04 1.44
C GLN A 12 0.51 13.35 2.46
N GLU A 13 -0.04 12.94 3.60
CA GLU A 13 0.70 12.21 4.62
C GLU A 13 1.10 10.80 4.16
N VAL A 14 0.25 10.12 3.37
CA VAL A 14 0.62 8.86 2.72
C VAL A 14 1.81 9.04 1.79
N VAL A 15 1.76 10.07 0.92
CA VAL A 15 2.86 10.38 -0.01
C VAL A 15 4.14 10.65 0.77
N LYS A 16 4.09 11.52 1.77
CA LYS A 16 5.25 11.86 2.61
C LYS A 16 5.85 10.64 3.32
N ASN A 17 5.00 9.74 3.80
CA ASN A 17 5.42 8.50 4.46
C ASN A 17 6.05 7.47 3.49
N LEU A 18 5.64 7.47 2.22
CA LEU A 18 6.24 6.62 1.19
C LEU A 18 7.56 7.21 0.72
N GLU A 19 7.62 8.53 0.51
CA GLU A 19 8.84 9.24 0.13
C GLU A 19 9.93 9.14 1.21
N SER A 20 9.57 9.19 2.50
CA SER A 20 10.53 8.98 3.59
C SER A 20 11.11 7.56 3.64
N LYS A 21 10.44 6.59 3.00
CA LYS A 21 10.92 5.22 2.80
C LYS A 21 11.69 5.05 1.49
N GLY A 22 11.98 6.13 0.76
CA GLY A 22 12.65 6.10 -0.53
C GLY A 22 11.77 5.68 -1.70
N ILE A 23 10.44 5.69 -1.53
CA ILE A 23 9.48 5.31 -2.57
C ILE A 23 8.95 6.58 -3.22
N THR A 24 9.29 6.78 -4.49
CA THR A 24 8.81 7.97 -5.23
C THR A 24 7.34 7.81 -5.60
N VAL A 25 6.49 8.78 -5.28
CA VAL A 25 5.06 8.73 -5.62
C VAL A 25 4.70 9.80 -6.64
N LYS A 26 3.99 9.40 -7.70
CA LYS A 26 3.37 10.30 -8.68
C LYS A 26 1.89 10.00 -8.77
N CYS A 27 1.06 11.00 -8.51
CA CYS A 27 -0.40 10.87 -8.51
C CYS A 27 -1.07 12.17 -8.94
N TRP A 28 -2.23 12.06 -9.57
CA TRP A 28 -3.08 13.22 -9.93
C TRP A 28 -3.95 13.70 -8.76
N SER A 29 -4.46 12.76 -7.95
CA SER A 29 -5.32 13.07 -6.81
C SER A 29 -4.81 12.47 -5.50
N PHE A 30 -4.55 13.35 -4.53
CA PHE A 30 -4.25 12.95 -3.15
C PHE A 30 -5.42 12.21 -2.50
N ARG A 31 -6.67 12.49 -2.90
CA ARG A 31 -7.83 11.75 -2.39
C ARG A 31 -7.78 10.29 -2.83
N GLY A 32 -7.43 10.03 -4.10
CA GLY A 32 -7.26 8.67 -4.60
C GLY A 32 -6.16 7.91 -3.87
N ILE A 33 -5.04 8.58 -3.56
CA ILE A 33 -3.98 7.99 -2.73
C ILE A 33 -4.44 7.71 -1.29
N ALA A 34 -5.26 8.59 -0.69
CA ALA A 34 -5.79 8.36 0.65
C ALA A 34 -6.75 7.15 0.71
N GLU A 35 -7.49 6.89 -0.37
CA GLU A 35 -8.35 5.70 -0.46
C GLU A 35 -7.56 4.38 -0.55
N GLU A 36 -6.35 4.44 -1.10
CA GLU A 36 -5.41 3.31 -1.20
C GLU A 36 -4.39 3.25 -0.06
N ALA A 37 -4.49 4.19 0.90
CA ALA A 37 -3.55 4.32 1.99
C ALA A 37 -3.37 2.97 2.73
N PRO A 38 -2.14 2.59 3.11
CA PRO A 38 -1.82 1.30 3.74
C PRO A 38 -2.59 0.98 5.03
N LEU A 39 -3.34 1.93 5.60
CA LEU A 39 -4.31 1.67 6.67
C LEU A 39 -5.39 0.65 6.28
N ALA A 40 -5.65 0.46 4.98
CA ALA A 40 -6.71 -0.42 4.49
C ALA A 40 -6.27 -1.88 4.28
N TYR A 41 -4.96 -2.16 4.23
CA TYR A 41 -4.47 -3.50 3.93
C TYR A 41 -3.85 -4.14 5.15
N LYS A 42 -4.32 -5.36 5.45
CA LYS A 42 -3.68 -6.27 6.39
C LYS A 42 -2.19 -6.40 6.06
N ASN A 43 -1.39 -6.79 7.04
CA ASN A 43 0.01 -7.14 6.81
C ASN A 43 0.07 -8.20 5.69
N ILE A 44 0.60 -7.82 4.53
CA ILE A 44 0.63 -8.70 3.35
C ILE A 44 1.49 -9.93 3.61
N ASP A 45 2.48 -9.82 4.50
CA ASP A 45 3.35 -10.93 4.86
C ASP A 45 2.56 -12.04 5.58
N GLU A 46 1.59 -11.69 6.42
CA GLU A 46 0.72 -12.67 7.10
C GLU A 46 -0.18 -13.41 6.10
N VAL A 47 -0.74 -12.70 5.12
CA VAL A 47 -1.57 -13.33 4.08
C VAL A 47 -0.74 -14.31 3.26
N VAL A 48 0.46 -13.91 2.84
CA VAL A 48 1.37 -14.77 2.07
C VAL A 48 1.83 -15.96 2.91
N GLU A 49 2.09 -15.78 4.21
CA GLU A 49 2.44 -16.85 5.14
C GLU A 49 1.34 -17.91 5.26
N VAL A 50 0.08 -17.48 5.46
CA VAL A 50 -1.05 -18.40 5.58
C VAL A 50 -1.24 -19.22 4.30
N VAL A 51 -1.21 -18.57 3.13
CA VAL A 51 -1.39 -19.25 1.84
C VAL A 51 -0.25 -20.23 1.57
N HIS A 52 0.99 -19.88 1.96
CA HIS A 52 2.13 -20.75 1.83
C HIS A 52 2.03 -21.99 2.72
N ASN A 53 1.73 -21.80 4.01
CA ASN A 53 1.65 -22.87 4.99
C ASN A 53 0.44 -23.78 4.75
N ALA A 54 -0.63 -23.28 4.13
CA ALA A 54 -1.76 -24.08 3.66
C ALA A 54 -1.43 -24.93 2.41
N GLY A 55 -0.23 -24.81 1.83
CA GLY A 55 0.17 -25.54 0.63
C GLY A 55 -0.52 -25.06 -0.66
N LEU A 56 -1.19 -23.90 -0.62
CA LEU A 56 -1.94 -23.36 -1.76
C LEU A 56 -1.04 -22.61 -2.75
N SER A 57 0.09 -22.10 -2.28
CA SER A 57 1.09 -21.42 -3.12
C SER A 57 2.49 -21.56 -2.54
N LYS A 58 3.51 -21.43 -3.39
CA LYS A 58 4.92 -21.44 -2.95
C LYS A 58 5.46 -20.01 -2.95
N LYS A 59 6.09 -19.59 -1.85
CA LYS A 59 6.89 -18.36 -1.82
C LYS A 59 8.07 -18.49 -2.77
N VAL A 60 8.29 -17.46 -3.59
CA VAL A 60 9.40 -17.43 -4.56
C VAL A 60 10.30 -16.24 -4.30
N VAL A 61 9.74 -15.02 -4.36
CA VAL A 61 10.48 -13.78 -4.16
C VAL A 61 9.57 -12.73 -3.51
N ARG A 62 10.17 -11.78 -2.78
CA ARG A 62 9.52 -10.57 -2.29
C ARG A 62 10.14 -9.37 -2.99
N LEU A 63 9.30 -8.50 -3.52
CA LEU A 63 9.72 -7.26 -4.17
C LEU A 63 9.52 -6.08 -3.20
N VAL A 64 10.39 -5.07 -3.33
CA VAL A 64 10.29 -3.80 -2.62
C VAL A 64 10.09 -2.70 -3.65
N PRO A 65 9.05 -1.86 -3.54
CA PRO A 65 8.79 -0.82 -4.53
C PRO A 65 9.83 0.29 -4.45
N LEU A 66 10.19 0.83 -5.62
CA LEU A 66 11.02 2.04 -5.76
C LEU A 66 10.18 3.27 -6.13
N ALA A 67 9.10 3.04 -6.89
CA ALA A 67 8.18 4.09 -7.30
C ALA A 67 6.75 3.56 -7.42
N VAL A 68 5.78 4.45 -7.17
CA VAL A 68 4.36 4.23 -7.38
C VAL A 68 3.82 5.36 -8.24
N ILE A 69 3.39 5.02 -9.46
CA ILE A 69 2.75 5.96 -10.38
C ILE A 69 1.30 5.56 -10.49
N LYS A 70 0.40 6.44 -10.04
CA LYS A 70 -1.03 6.22 -10.10
C LYS A 70 -1.66 7.12 -11.16
N GLY A 71 -2.13 6.48 -12.24
CA GLY A 71 -3.07 7.07 -13.18
C GLY A 71 -4.47 7.10 -12.60
N GLU A 72 -5.25 8.10 -12.99
CA GLU A 72 -6.71 8.14 -12.78
C GLU A 72 -7.44 7.39 -13.89
#